data_AF-A0A422NB22-F1
#
_entry.id   AF-A0A422NB22-F1
#
_cell.length_a   1.000
_cell.length_b   1.000
_cell.length_c   1.000
_cell.angle_alpha   90.00
_cell.angle_beta   90.00
_cell.angle_gamma   90.00
#
_symmetry.space_group_name_H-M   'P 1'
#
loop_
_entity.id
_entity.type
_entity.pdbx_description
1 polymer ?
#
loop_
_entity_poly.entity_id
_entity_poly.type
_entity_poly.pdbx_seq_one_letter_code
_entity_poly.pdbx_strand_id
1 'polypeptide(L)'
;MTDYRHEVSTPFLLFLCSALVQMRLKTLAHAQVYAALSGLLCESVVAGGKYCAEAIIAPLNLIALQVPRSVLEPVRLQGLCVPFPLVECGGPDEVLLRTGTDTPGDADTEAPLQATLSLLETDVSQTRMVRYAYRLLSLLADALRGVPALPYCLTEPFCALHERLVATDAWQPSAHVRGDHDALLAKLTQLAAEARDRRTPLTMRSFRPRPIRQFEPLLQEGTTTALKNEVRAMKREMREDHKRVVRHVQAEANVGRRQRERVAAAEEAQRTQKYRELMGSLQAQQHVMNTVDGLLDKARSKKRKSITGRAGGGAAEENAEN
;
A
#
# COMPACT_ATOMS: atom_id res chain seq x y z
N MET A 1 15.58 30.05 -19.93
CA MET A 1 15.18 28.73 -20.48
C MET A 1 14.27 28.06 -19.47
N THR A 2 12.99 27.93 -19.79
CA THR A 2 11.94 27.56 -18.83
C THR A 2 11.62 26.07 -18.81
N ASP A 3 12.05 25.34 -19.85
CA ASP A 3 11.71 23.92 -19.99
C ASP A 3 12.32 23.07 -18.88
N TYR A 4 11.61 22.01 -18.47
CA TYR A 4 12.13 21.06 -17.48
C TYR A 4 13.41 20.37 -17.99
N ARG A 5 13.39 19.90 -19.23
CA ARG A 5 14.51 19.29 -19.96
C ARG A 5 14.41 19.68 -21.44
N HIS A 6 15.53 20.11 -22.03
CA HIS A 6 15.62 20.44 -23.45
C HIS A 6 16.85 19.75 -24.05
N GLU A 7 16.70 19.16 -25.24
CA GLU A 7 17.71 18.26 -25.83
C GLU A 7 19.05 18.93 -26.13
N VAL A 8 19.03 20.22 -26.46
CA VAL A 8 20.24 21.00 -26.77
C VAL A 8 20.70 21.82 -25.57
N SER A 9 19.76 22.35 -24.79
CA SER A 9 20.08 23.37 -23.80
C SER A 9 20.49 22.80 -22.47
N THR A 10 19.90 21.67 -22.07
CA THR A 10 20.34 20.96 -20.87
C THR A 10 21.80 20.52 -20.99
N PRO A 11 22.27 19.87 -22.08
CA PRO A 11 23.68 19.54 -22.21
C PRO A 11 24.58 20.78 -22.34
N PHE A 12 24.12 21.86 -22.99
CA PHE A 12 24.87 23.12 -23.03
C PHE A 12 25.10 23.71 -21.63
N LEU A 13 24.06 23.76 -20.79
CA LEU A 13 24.20 24.26 -19.41
C LEU A 13 25.09 23.36 -18.55
N LEU A 14 24.99 22.04 -18.71
CA LEU A 14 25.89 21.10 -18.02
C LEU A 14 27.34 21.30 -18.46
N PHE A 15 27.57 21.51 -19.76
CA PHE A 15 28.89 21.85 -20.29
C PHE A 15 29.39 23.17 -19.70
N LEU A 16 28.55 24.20 -19.63
CA LEU A 16 28.89 25.50 -19.06
C LEU A 16 29.28 25.40 -17.58
N CYS A 17 28.51 24.66 -16.78
CA CYS A 17 28.86 24.37 -15.38
C CYS A 17 30.19 23.63 -15.28
N SER A 18 30.40 22.59 -16.09
CA SER A 18 31.65 21.82 -16.11
C SER A 18 32.85 22.69 -16.50
N ALA A 19 32.69 23.56 -17.50
CA ALA A 19 33.73 24.46 -17.96
C ALA A 19 34.13 25.44 -16.85
N LEU A 20 33.15 26.09 -16.21
CA LEU A 20 33.42 27.00 -15.09
C LEU A 20 34.14 26.32 -13.93
N VAL A 21 33.79 25.09 -13.57
CA VAL A 21 34.46 24.37 -12.48
C VAL A 21 35.90 23.97 -12.84
N GLN A 22 36.17 23.67 -14.11
CA GLN A 22 37.47 23.16 -14.57
C GLN A 22 38.45 24.26 -15.04
N MET A 23 37.98 25.50 -15.18
CA MET A 23 38.80 26.61 -15.64
C MET A 23 39.93 26.96 -14.67
N ARG A 24 41.08 27.35 -15.23
CA ARG A 24 42.27 27.81 -14.50
C ARG A 24 42.54 29.28 -14.83
N LEU A 25 42.39 30.15 -13.83
CA LEU A 25 42.50 31.59 -14.01
C LEU A 25 43.95 32.03 -13.77
N LYS A 26 44.74 32.10 -14.84
CA LYS A 26 46.16 32.49 -14.80
C LYS A 26 46.40 33.90 -15.34
N THR A 27 45.47 34.42 -16.14
CA THR A 27 45.62 35.69 -16.83
C THR A 27 44.32 36.47 -16.71
N LEU A 28 44.40 37.79 -16.89
CA LEU A 28 43.23 38.66 -16.92
C LEU A 28 42.22 38.24 -17.99
N ALA A 29 42.70 37.82 -19.16
CA ALA A 29 41.86 37.28 -20.23
C ALA A 29 41.08 36.02 -19.79
N HIS A 30 41.67 35.14 -18.97
CA HIS A 30 40.93 34.00 -18.42
C HIS A 30 39.83 34.45 -17.45
N ALA A 31 40.11 35.44 -16.59
CA ALA A 31 39.12 35.99 -15.67
C ALA A 31 37.96 36.67 -16.41
N GLN A 32 38.26 37.33 -17.51
CA GLN A 32 37.28 37.96 -18.39
C GLN A 32 36.35 36.93 -19.06
N VAL A 33 36.91 35.88 -19.67
CA VAL A 33 36.11 34.77 -20.24
C VAL A 33 35.27 34.10 -19.15
N TYR A 34 35.86 33.89 -17.96
CA TYR A 34 35.15 33.32 -16.82
C TYR A 34 33.97 34.18 -16.38
N ALA A 35 34.13 35.50 -16.34
CA ALA A 35 33.05 36.45 -16.04
C ALA A 35 31.93 36.41 -17.09
N ALA A 36 32.27 36.35 -18.39
CA ALA A 36 31.29 36.23 -19.45
C ALA A 36 30.50 34.92 -19.36
N LEU A 37 31.18 33.78 -19.15
CA LEU A 37 30.53 32.47 -18.98
C LEU A 37 29.67 32.41 -17.72
N SER A 38 30.13 33.00 -16.62
CA SER A 38 29.37 33.14 -15.37
C SER A 38 28.09 33.96 -15.59
N GLY A 39 28.17 35.05 -16.36
CA GLY A 39 27.03 35.85 -16.77
C GLY A 39 25.99 35.06 -17.57
N LEU A 40 26.45 34.33 -18.59
CA LEU A 40 25.58 33.50 -19.43
C LEU A 40 24.87 32.41 -18.61
N LEU A 41 25.58 31.80 -17.66
CA LEU A 41 24.99 30.83 -16.75
C LEU A 41 23.95 31.48 -15.84
N CYS A 42 24.28 32.61 -15.23
CA CYS A 42 23.39 33.38 -14.37
C CYS A 42 22.09 33.77 -15.09
N GLU A 43 22.18 34.36 -16.29
CA GLU A 43 21.01 34.72 -17.10
C GLU A 43 20.11 33.50 -17.40
N SER A 44 20.74 32.37 -17.75
CA SER A 44 20.03 31.12 -18.03
C SER A 44 19.27 30.59 -16.80
N VAL A 45 19.90 30.68 -15.63
CA VAL A 45 19.37 30.23 -14.33
C VAL A 45 18.25 31.15 -13.84
N VAL A 46 18.45 32.47 -13.90
CA VAL A 46 17.44 33.48 -13.55
C VAL A 46 16.21 33.34 -14.43
N ALA A 47 16.38 33.20 -15.74
CA ALA A 47 15.27 32.99 -16.67
C ALA A 47 14.55 31.64 -16.47
N GLY A 48 15.22 30.65 -15.87
CA GLY A 48 14.63 29.34 -15.57
C GLY A 48 14.00 29.22 -14.19
N GLY A 49 14.28 30.15 -13.27
CA GLY A 49 13.85 30.07 -11.87
C GLY A 49 14.36 28.84 -11.13
N LYS A 50 15.47 28.24 -11.59
CA LYS A 50 16.07 27.04 -11.00
C LYS A 50 17.24 27.41 -10.11
N TYR A 51 17.64 26.50 -9.23
CA TYR A 51 18.87 26.65 -8.45
C TYR A 51 20.06 26.01 -9.20
N CYS A 52 21.18 26.72 -9.26
CA CYS A 52 22.46 26.23 -9.77
C CYS A 52 23.58 26.75 -8.86
N ALA A 53 24.35 25.83 -8.29
CA ALA A 53 25.42 26.19 -7.35
C ALA A 53 26.57 26.90 -8.06
N GLU A 54 26.92 26.45 -9.26
CA GLU A 54 28.00 27.02 -10.07
C GLU A 54 27.73 28.48 -10.46
N ALA A 55 26.46 28.85 -10.66
CA ALA A 55 26.05 30.22 -10.93
C ALA A 55 26.31 31.17 -9.74
N ILE A 56 26.31 30.64 -8.50
CA ILE A 56 26.64 31.40 -7.29
C ILE A 56 28.14 31.39 -7.03
N ILE A 57 28.76 30.22 -7.19
CA ILE A 57 30.18 30.01 -6.91
C ILE A 57 31.06 30.79 -7.89
N ALA A 58 30.69 30.90 -9.16
CA ALA A 58 31.52 31.59 -10.15
C ALA A 58 31.68 33.09 -9.86
N PRO A 59 30.62 33.87 -9.58
CA PRO A 59 30.78 35.26 -9.12
C PRO A 59 31.51 35.40 -7.78
N LEU A 60 31.31 34.48 -6.82
CA LEU A 60 32.08 34.48 -5.57
C LEU A 60 33.58 34.28 -5.82
N ASN A 61 33.93 33.38 -6.74
CA ASN A 61 35.31 33.16 -7.16
C ASN A 61 35.91 34.41 -7.83
N LEU A 62 35.16 35.12 -8.67
CA LEU A 62 35.61 36.40 -9.24
C LEU A 62 35.93 37.45 -8.17
N ILE A 63 35.10 37.53 -7.12
CA ILE A 63 35.36 38.44 -6.00
C ILE A 63 36.57 37.95 -5.18
N ALA A 64 36.70 36.65 -4.99
CA ALA A 64 37.83 36.04 -4.29
C ALA A 64 39.19 36.31 -4.96
N LEU A 65 39.23 36.53 -6.29
CA LEU A 65 40.46 36.89 -7.02
C LEU A 65 41.05 38.26 -6.64
N GLN A 66 40.35 39.05 -5.83
CA GLN A 66 40.85 40.32 -5.29
C GLN A 66 41.83 40.15 -4.13
N VAL A 67 41.95 38.95 -3.57
CA VAL A 67 42.87 38.62 -2.49
C VAL A 67 43.71 37.40 -2.87
N PRO A 68 44.92 37.26 -2.32
CA PRO A 68 45.74 36.10 -2.62
C PRO A 68 45.12 34.83 -2.05
N ARG A 69 45.35 33.70 -2.72
CA ARG A 69 44.79 32.40 -2.30
C ARG A 69 45.25 31.99 -0.90
N SER A 70 46.44 32.40 -0.47
CA SER A 70 46.95 32.19 0.89
C SER A 70 46.07 32.80 2.00
N VAL A 71 45.19 33.75 1.69
CA VAL A 71 44.21 34.30 2.65
C VAL A 71 43.02 33.36 2.84
N LEU A 72 42.59 32.71 1.75
CA LEU A 72 41.40 31.86 1.72
C LEU A 72 41.72 30.38 1.95
N GLU A 73 42.95 29.98 1.66
CA GLU A 73 43.54 28.65 1.86
C GLU A 73 44.96 28.82 2.42
N PRO A 74 45.10 29.17 3.72
CA PRO A 74 46.40 29.48 4.33
C PRO A 74 47.36 28.30 4.35
N VAL A 75 46.83 27.09 4.45
CA VAL A 75 47.63 25.87 4.28
C VAL A 75 46.95 24.97 3.27
N ARG A 76 47.64 24.70 2.16
CA ARG A 76 47.13 23.82 1.11
C ARG A 76 46.66 22.50 1.72
N LEU A 77 45.46 22.07 1.35
CA LEU A 77 44.87 20.79 1.77
C LEU A 77 44.50 20.66 3.27
N GLN A 78 44.70 21.67 4.12
CA GLN A 78 44.28 21.64 5.53
C GLN A 78 42.91 22.28 5.79
N GLY A 79 42.33 22.94 4.78
CA GLY A 79 40.95 23.43 4.83
C GLY A 79 40.79 24.79 4.16
N LEU A 80 39.67 24.97 3.49
CA LEU A 80 39.24 26.26 2.96
C LEU A 80 38.60 27.08 4.07
N CYS A 81 38.91 28.38 4.12
CA CYS A 81 38.30 29.32 5.06
C CYS A 81 36.93 29.83 4.58
N VAL A 82 36.47 29.38 3.41
CA VAL A 82 35.18 29.73 2.81
C VAL A 82 34.40 28.45 2.45
N PRO A 83 33.05 28.46 2.50
CA PRO A 83 32.22 27.27 2.30
C PRO A 83 31.94 26.97 0.83
N PHE A 84 32.85 27.34 -0.08
CA PHE A 84 32.72 27.09 -1.52
C PHE A 84 34.08 26.74 -2.15
N PRO A 85 34.09 25.95 -3.23
CA PRO A 85 35.33 25.57 -3.89
C PRO A 85 35.95 26.78 -4.60
N LEU A 86 37.25 26.99 -4.35
CA LEU A 86 38.03 28.02 -5.02
C LEU A 86 38.46 27.55 -6.41
N VAL A 87 38.28 28.43 -7.39
CA VAL A 87 38.83 28.22 -8.73
C VAL A 87 40.37 28.22 -8.66
N GLU A 88 41.01 27.39 -9.49
CA GLU A 88 42.46 27.35 -9.54
C GLU A 88 43.01 28.66 -10.15
N CYS A 89 43.53 29.54 -9.28
CA CYS A 89 44.29 30.72 -9.65
C CYS A 89 45.80 30.45 -9.51
N GLY A 90 46.61 31.08 -10.38
CA GLY A 90 48.05 30.88 -10.56
C GLY A 90 48.90 30.63 -9.30
N GLY A 91 49.75 31.58 -8.92
CA GLY A 91 50.57 31.48 -7.70
C GLY A 91 49.74 31.61 -6.42
N PRO A 92 50.20 31.09 -5.26
CA PRO A 92 49.47 31.20 -3.98
C PRO A 92 49.28 32.65 -3.50
N ASP A 93 50.21 33.54 -3.86
CA ASP A 93 50.21 34.96 -3.46
C ASP A 93 49.85 35.91 -4.61
N GLU A 94 49.40 35.35 -5.74
CA GLU A 94 49.05 36.14 -6.92
C GLU A 94 47.64 36.74 -6.75
N VAL A 95 47.55 38.06 -6.83
CA VAL A 95 46.28 38.80 -6.87
C VAL A 95 45.99 39.17 -8.30
N LEU A 96 45.00 38.50 -8.89
CA LEU A 96 44.68 38.64 -10.31
C LEU A 96 43.83 39.89 -10.61
N LEU A 97 42.97 40.30 -9.67
CA LEU A 97 42.06 41.44 -9.84
C LEU A 97 42.32 42.53 -8.79
N ARG A 98 43.13 43.52 -9.15
CA ARG A 98 43.39 44.74 -8.36
C ARG A 98 42.48 45.85 -8.83
N THR A 99 41.72 46.43 -7.91
CA THR A 99 40.74 47.48 -8.23
C THR A 99 41.04 48.82 -7.57
N GLY A 100 41.97 48.89 -6.62
CA GLY A 100 42.31 50.12 -5.90
C GLY A 100 43.18 51.12 -6.68
N THR A 101 43.67 50.76 -7.87
CA THR A 101 44.58 51.59 -8.68
C THR A 101 43.90 52.33 -9.83
N ASP A 102 42.59 52.19 -9.99
CA ASP A 102 41.90 52.69 -11.18
C ASP A 102 41.72 54.21 -11.14
N THR A 103 42.02 54.86 -12.26
CA THR A 103 41.81 56.29 -12.46
C THR A 103 40.30 56.60 -12.59
N PRO A 104 39.84 57.78 -12.12
CA PRO A 104 38.41 58.10 -12.01
C PRO A 104 37.62 58.05 -13.33
N GLY A 105 38.28 58.06 -14.50
CA GLY A 105 37.62 58.04 -15.81
C GLY A 105 37.03 56.69 -16.23
N ASP A 106 37.49 55.56 -15.67
CA ASP A 106 37.02 54.21 -16.06
C ASP A 106 35.76 53.75 -15.29
N ALA A 107 35.33 54.51 -14.28
CA ALA A 107 34.30 54.10 -13.35
C ALA A 107 32.88 54.61 -13.67
N ASP A 108 32.76 55.65 -14.51
CA ASP A 108 31.52 56.40 -14.77
C ASP A 108 30.60 55.74 -15.80
N THR A 109 31.06 54.73 -16.54
CA THR A 109 30.17 53.96 -17.42
C THR A 109 29.56 52.80 -16.65
N GLU A 110 28.34 53.01 -16.12
CA GLU A 110 27.46 51.90 -15.74
C GLU A 110 27.27 51.00 -16.96
N ALA A 111 28.02 49.90 -17.03
CA ALA A 111 27.82 48.92 -18.10
C ALA A 111 26.40 48.34 -17.97
N PRO A 112 25.52 48.44 -18.99
CA PRO A 112 24.15 47.94 -18.91
C PRO A 112 24.12 46.43 -18.70
N LEU A 113 23.01 45.90 -18.18
CA LEU A 113 22.80 44.47 -17.89
C LEU A 113 23.00 43.53 -19.10
N GLN A 114 23.05 44.05 -20.33
CA GLN A 114 23.44 43.32 -21.56
C GLN A 114 24.98 43.13 -21.70
N ALA A 115 25.73 43.37 -20.62
CA ALA A 115 27.18 43.45 -20.59
C ALA A 115 27.94 42.12 -20.75
N THR A 116 27.29 40.96 -20.82
CA THR A 116 27.93 39.67 -21.12
C THR A 116 28.79 39.78 -22.39
N LEU A 117 28.29 40.50 -23.40
CA LEU A 117 29.01 40.75 -24.66
C LEU A 117 30.04 41.88 -24.54
N SER A 118 29.75 42.95 -23.79
CA SER A 118 30.72 44.03 -23.54
C SER A 118 31.95 43.56 -22.75
N LEU A 119 31.80 42.49 -21.97
CA LEU A 119 32.89 41.84 -21.27
C LEU A 119 33.75 40.97 -22.18
N LEU A 120 33.40 40.78 -23.46
CA LEU A 120 34.25 40.08 -24.43
C LEU A 120 35.11 41.06 -25.25
N GLU A 121 34.95 42.37 -25.04
CA GLU A 121 35.76 43.40 -25.67
C GLU A 121 37.20 43.40 -25.11
N THR A 122 38.21 43.77 -25.90
CA THR A 122 39.62 43.55 -25.54
C THR A 122 40.14 44.41 -24.38
N ASP A 123 39.45 45.50 -24.04
CA ASP A 123 39.90 46.50 -23.05
C ASP A 123 38.96 46.57 -21.84
N VAL A 124 38.76 45.44 -21.15
CA VAL A 124 37.90 45.39 -19.96
C VAL A 124 38.71 45.69 -18.69
N SER A 125 38.32 46.75 -17.98
CA SER A 125 38.92 47.11 -16.70
C SER A 125 38.64 46.06 -15.61
N GLN A 126 39.60 45.89 -14.69
CA GLN A 126 39.49 44.94 -13.57
C GLN A 126 38.32 45.29 -12.65
N THR A 127 38.10 46.58 -12.40
CA THR A 127 36.93 47.08 -11.67
C THR A 127 35.62 46.67 -12.33
N ARG A 128 35.50 46.75 -13.67
CA ARG A 128 34.26 46.36 -14.37
C ARG A 128 33.94 44.88 -14.17
N MET A 129 34.93 43.99 -14.24
CA MET A 129 34.73 42.56 -14.00
C MET A 129 34.24 42.27 -12.57
N VAL A 130 34.84 42.91 -11.57
CA VAL A 130 34.45 42.72 -10.17
C VAL A 130 33.05 43.27 -9.90
N ARG A 131 32.76 44.49 -10.36
CA ARG A 131 31.42 45.10 -10.24
C ARG A 131 30.36 44.22 -10.92
N TYR A 132 30.70 43.62 -12.06
CA TYR A 132 29.83 42.66 -12.72
C TYR A 132 29.55 41.44 -11.86
N ALA A 133 30.55 40.86 -11.18
CA ALA A 133 30.34 39.75 -10.25
C ALA A 133 29.40 40.11 -9.09
N TYR A 134 29.54 41.30 -8.48
CA TYR A 134 28.60 41.79 -7.46
C TYR A 134 27.17 41.92 -7.99
N ARG A 135 27.02 42.43 -9.22
CA ARG A 135 25.71 42.54 -9.88
C ARG A 135 25.09 41.17 -10.16
N LEU A 136 25.87 40.18 -10.62
CA LEU A 136 25.39 38.81 -10.82
C LEU A 136 24.85 38.22 -9.51
N LEU A 137 25.58 38.37 -8.40
CA LEU A 137 25.11 37.91 -7.08
C LEU A 137 23.87 38.66 -6.63
N SER A 138 23.76 39.96 -6.90
CA SER A 138 22.57 40.77 -6.59
C SER A 138 21.34 40.28 -7.36
N LEU A 139 21.49 39.94 -8.64
CA LEU A 139 20.43 39.36 -9.47
C LEU A 139 20.01 37.97 -8.97
N LEU A 140 20.98 37.11 -8.64
CA LEU A 140 20.73 35.79 -8.07
C LEU A 140 20.02 35.89 -6.72
N ALA A 141 20.38 36.87 -5.89
CA ALA A 141 19.71 37.12 -4.61
C ALA A 141 18.21 37.44 -4.81
N ASP A 142 17.87 38.22 -5.83
CA ASP A 142 16.46 38.50 -6.15
C ASP A 142 15.74 37.28 -6.71
N ALA A 143 16.37 36.54 -7.62
CA ALA A 143 15.81 35.33 -8.20
C ALA A 143 15.57 34.23 -7.14
N LEU A 144 16.44 34.16 -6.13
CA LEU A 144 16.38 33.17 -5.05
C LEU A 144 15.64 33.68 -3.80
N ARG A 145 15.04 34.87 -3.83
CA ARG A 145 14.30 35.45 -2.69
C ARG A 145 13.22 34.53 -2.11
N GLY A 146 12.57 33.74 -2.97
CA GLY A 146 11.53 32.78 -2.57
C GLY A 146 12.07 31.46 -2.01
N VAL A 147 13.37 31.20 -2.09
CA VAL A 147 13.98 29.92 -1.71
C VAL A 147 14.31 29.94 -0.21
N PRO A 148 13.74 29.03 0.62
CA PRO A 148 14.00 29.00 2.06
C PRO A 148 15.47 28.76 2.43
N ALA A 149 16.25 28.19 1.50
CA ALA A 149 17.68 27.93 1.66
C ALA A 149 18.58 29.12 1.30
N LEU A 150 18.02 30.27 0.89
CA LEU A 150 18.78 31.48 0.52
C LEU A 150 19.89 31.86 1.52
N PRO A 151 19.64 31.85 2.86
CA PRO A 151 20.68 32.20 3.82
C PRO A 151 21.91 31.28 3.73
N TYR A 152 21.68 29.99 3.47
CA TYR A 152 22.74 28.98 3.44
C TYR A 152 23.45 28.89 2.10
N CYS A 153 22.73 29.10 0.98
CA CYS A 153 23.31 28.92 -0.34
C CYS A 153 24.03 30.17 -0.87
N LEU A 154 23.68 31.36 -0.40
CA LEU A 154 24.23 32.62 -0.92
C LEU A 154 24.74 33.54 0.20
N THR A 155 23.93 33.83 1.21
CA THR A 155 24.30 34.81 2.24
C THR A 155 25.48 34.35 3.09
N GLU A 156 25.47 33.13 3.63
CA GLU A 156 26.56 32.59 4.44
C GLU A 156 27.89 32.49 3.67
N PRO A 157 27.93 31.95 2.43
CA PRO A 157 29.13 31.99 1.60
C PRO A 157 29.68 33.40 1.36
N PHE A 158 28.79 34.37 1.08
CA PHE A 158 29.19 35.74 0.87
C PHE A 158 29.71 36.41 2.16
N CYS A 159 29.05 36.19 3.30
CA CYS A 159 29.50 36.70 4.60
C CYS A 159 30.86 36.10 5.00
N ALA A 160 31.06 34.80 4.79
CA ALA A 160 32.34 34.14 5.04
C ALA A 160 33.46 34.73 4.16
N LEU A 161 33.16 35.08 2.91
CA LEU A 161 34.10 35.79 2.04
C LEU A 161 34.36 37.21 2.54
N HIS A 162 33.30 37.96 2.89
CA HIS A 162 33.39 39.31 3.44
C HIS A 162 34.31 39.37 4.66
N GLU A 163 34.16 38.46 5.62
CA GLU A 163 35.02 38.38 6.81
C GLU A 163 36.50 38.26 6.44
N ARG A 164 36.82 37.49 5.39
CA ARG A 164 38.20 37.32 4.90
C ARG A 164 38.72 38.52 4.13
N LEU A 165 37.88 39.14 3.33
CA LEU A 165 38.21 40.36 2.60
C LEU A 165 38.54 41.50 3.56
N VAL A 166 37.72 41.72 4.59
CA VAL A 166 37.91 42.80 5.58
C VAL A 166 39.08 42.52 6.52
N ALA A 167 39.34 41.27 6.87
CA ALA A 167 40.44 40.91 7.78
C ALA A 167 41.84 41.06 7.17
N THR A 168 41.95 41.32 5.87
CA THR A 168 43.23 41.29 5.15
C THR A 168 43.57 42.67 4.57
N ASP A 169 44.79 43.14 4.80
CA ASP A 169 45.29 44.42 4.23
C ASP A 169 45.46 44.41 2.70
N ALA A 170 45.46 43.23 2.09
CA ALA A 170 45.56 43.04 0.64
C ALA A 170 44.30 43.49 -0.11
N TRP A 171 43.14 43.52 0.55
CA TRP A 171 41.90 43.94 -0.08
C TRP A 171 41.77 45.47 -0.07
N GLN A 172 42.18 46.08 -1.18
CA GLN A 172 42.08 47.52 -1.41
C GLN A 172 41.15 47.78 -2.60
N PRO A 173 39.81 47.73 -2.40
CA PRO A 173 38.85 47.96 -3.47
C PRO A 173 38.75 49.43 -3.86
N SER A 174 38.41 49.73 -5.11
CA SER A 174 37.96 51.07 -5.50
C SER A 174 36.69 51.46 -4.76
N ALA A 175 36.40 52.77 -4.67
CA ALA A 175 35.19 53.30 -4.03
C ALA A 175 33.90 52.68 -4.60
N HIS A 176 33.86 52.48 -5.92
CA HIS A 176 32.72 51.86 -6.61
C HIS A 176 32.54 50.39 -6.23
N VAL A 177 33.62 49.61 -6.21
CA VAL A 177 33.58 48.20 -5.81
C VAL A 177 33.18 48.06 -4.34
N ARG A 178 33.68 48.94 -3.47
CA ARG A 178 33.28 48.99 -2.07
C ARG A 178 31.80 49.33 -1.91
N GLY A 179 31.29 50.30 -2.68
CA GLY A 179 29.86 50.62 -2.70
C GLY A 179 28.98 49.44 -3.15
N ASP A 180 29.36 48.76 -4.23
CA ASP A 180 28.64 47.56 -4.72
C ASP A 180 28.71 46.40 -3.69
N HIS A 181 29.85 46.25 -3.00
CA HIS A 181 30.03 45.27 -1.92
C HIS A 181 29.10 45.54 -0.74
N ASP A 182 29.08 46.77 -0.22
CA ASP A 182 28.28 47.17 0.93
C ASP A 182 26.78 47.09 0.60
N ALA A 183 26.39 47.48 -0.62
CA ALA A 183 25.03 47.36 -1.12
C ALA A 183 24.57 45.89 -1.19
N LEU A 184 25.42 44.98 -1.69
CA LEU A 184 25.11 43.55 -1.71
C LEU A 184 25.02 42.97 -0.30
N LEU A 185 25.92 43.35 0.61
CA LEU A 185 25.91 42.91 2.00
C LEU A 185 24.61 43.32 2.71
N ALA A 186 24.20 44.58 2.58
CA ALA A 186 22.95 45.09 3.12
C ALA A 186 21.74 44.33 2.54
N LYS A 187 21.74 44.07 1.23
CA LYS A 187 20.67 43.32 0.56
C LYS A 187 20.58 41.88 1.05
N LEU A 188 21.71 41.15 1.11
CA LEU A 188 21.73 39.74 1.51
C LEU A 188 21.38 39.55 2.98
N THR A 189 21.77 40.48 3.85
CA THR A 189 21.40 40.45 5.28
C THR A 189 19.90 40.67 5.47
N GLN A 190 19.31 41.63 4.75
CA GLN A 190 17.86 41.85 4.73
C GLN A 190 17.12 40.60 4.24
N LEU A 191 17.48 40.07 3.06
CA LEU A 191 16.81 38.92 2.48
C LEU A 191 16.97 37.65 3.34
N ALA A 192 18.11 37.48 4.01
CA ALA A 192 18.31 36.37 4.93
C ALA A 192 17.45 36.49 6.19
N ALA A 193 17.24 37.70 6.73
CA ALA A 193 16.31 37.93 7.83
C ALA A 193 14.87 37.57 7.40
N GLU A 194 14.42 38.09 6.25
CA GLU A 194 13.10 37.76 5.70
C GLU A 194 12.91 36.26 5.46
N ALA A 195 13.94 35.57 4.96
CA ALA A 195 13.89 34.13 4.73
C ALA A 195 13.85 33.33 6.03
N ARG A 196 14.54 33.78 7.09
CA ARG A 196 14.50 33.15 8.42
C ARG A 196 13.13 33.31 9.06
N ASP A 197 12.52 34.49 8.95
CA ASP A 197 11.19 34.76 9.51
C ASP A 197 10.09 33.89 8.86
N ARG A 198 10.24 33.59 7.56
CA ARG A 198 9.29 32.73 6.81
C ARG A 198 9.59 31.24 6.91
N ARG A 199 10.70 30.84 7.55
CA ARG A 199 11.19 29.46 7.48
C ARG A 199 10.32 28.52 8.32
N THR A 200 9.73 27.53 7.67
CA THR A 200 9.00 26.43 8.31
C THR A 200 9.79 25.12 8.23
N PRO A 201 9.61 24.19 9.19
CA PRO A 201 10.23 22.86 9.11
C PRO A 201 9.72 22.08 7.89
N LEU A 202 10.56 21.18 7.35
CA LEU A 202 10.25 20.39 6.16
C LEU A 202 9.17 19.33 6.46
N THR A 203 8.06 19.37 5.72
CA THR A 203 6.96 18.40 5.81
C THR A 203 6.83 17.53 4.55
N MET A 204 7.93 16.88 4.13
CA MET A 204 7.99 16.11 2.88
C MET A 204 7.17 14.81 2.87
N ARG A 205 6.87 14.23 4.04
CA ARG A 205 6.20 12.92 4.17
C ARG A 205 4.69 13.04 4.47
N SER A 206 4.05 14.07 3.94
CA SER A 206 2.61 14.27 4.03
C SER A 206 1.91 13.57 2.85
N PHE A 207 1.72 12.26 2.97
CA PHE A 207 0.99 11.50 1.96
C PHE A 207 -0.51 11.57 2.23
N ARG A 208 -1.30 11.81 1.18
CA ARG A 208 -2.76 11.62 1.27
C ARG A 208 -3.02 10.13 1.48
N PRO A 209 -3.83 9.74 2.49
CA PRO A 209 -4.18 8.34 2.69
C PRO A 209 -4.85 7.78 1.44
N ARG A 210 -4.53 6.52 1.08
CA ARG A 210 -5.15 5.87 -0.06
C ARG A 210 -6.64 5.63 0.25
N PRO A 211 -7.56 5.93 -0.68
CA PRO A 211 -8.97 5.60 -0.51
C PRO A 211 -9.18 4.09 -0.29
N ILE A 212 -10.25 3.75 0.43
CA ILE A 212 -10.68 2.35 0.60
C ILE A 212 -10.96 1.77 -0.79
N ARG A 213 -10.51 0.53 -1.03
CA ARG A 213 -10.79 -0.17 -2.29
C ARG A 213 -12.30 -0.36 -2.43
N GLN A 214 -12.85 0.21 -3.48
CA GLN A 214 -14.23 -0.04 -3.87
C GLN A 214 -14.28 -1.35 -4.65
N PHE A 215 -15.23 -2.21 -4.30
CA PHE A 215 -15.53 -3.42 -5.05
C PHE A 215 -16.80 -3.19 -5.83
N GLU A 216 -16.87 -3.71 -7.06
CA GLU A 216 -18.10 -3.70 -7.82
C GLU A 216 -19.14 -4.58 -7.10
N PRO A 217 -20.37 -4.08 -6.87
CA PRO A 217 -21.41 -4.88 -6.25
C PRO A 217 -21.74 -6.04 -7.17
N LEU A 218 -21.79 -7.25 -6.62
CA LEU A 218 -22.26 -8.43 -7.35
C LEU A 218 -23.78 -8.35 -7.53
N LEU A 219 -24.22 -7.59 -8.53
CA LEU A 219 -25.61 -7.55 -8.96
C LEU A 219 -25.87 -8.77 -9.85
N GLN A 220 -26.68 -9.72 -9.39
CA GLN A 220 -27.14 -10.84 -10.20
C GLN A 220 -28.23 -10.38 -11.17
N GLU A 221 -27.83 -9.65 -12.21
CA GLU A 221 -28.71 -9.34 -13.33
C GLU A 221 -28.71 -10.53 -14.30
N GLY A 222 -29.73 -11.39 -14.20
CA GLY A 222 -30.08 -12.35 -15.27
C GLY A 222 -29.67 -13.82 -15.11
N THR A 223 -30.70 -14.65 -14.88
CA THR A 223 -31.03 -15.95 -15.54
C THR A 223 -30.00 -17.08 -15.71
N THR A 224 -28.77 -17.02 -15.21
CA THR A 224 -27.85 -18.18 -15.31
C THR A 224 -28.23 -19.36 -14.39
N THR A 225 -29.15 -19.15 -13.44
CA THR A 225 -29.61 -20.18 -12.50
C THR A 225 -30.94 -20.82 -12.86
N ALA A 226 -31.61 -20.40 -13.94
CA ALA A 226 -32.92 -20.92 -14.34
C ALA A 226 -32.90 -22.44 -14.52
N LEU A 227 -31.98 -22.96 -15.35
CA LEU A 227 -31.83 -24.40 -15.58
C LEU A 227 -31.47 -25.18 -14.30
N LYS A 228 -30.60 -24.63 -13.43
CA LYS A 228 -30.26 -25.28 -12.15
C LYS A 228 -31.44 -25.29 -11.19
N ASN A 229 -32.28 -24.26 -11.21
CA ASN A 229 -33.48 -24.16 -10.40
C ASN A 229 -34.59 -25.09 -10.91
N GLU A 230 -34.77 -25.19 -12.22
CA GLU A 230 -35.70 -26.15 -12.85
C GLU A 230 -35.31 -27.60 -12.56
N VAL A 231 -34.04 -27.96 -12.70
CA VAL A 231 -33.55 -29.30 -12.33
C VAL A 231 -33.76 -29.59 -10.85
N ARG A 232 -33.61 -28.59 -9.97
CA ARG A 232 -33.90 -28.73 -8.54
C ARG A 232 -35.40 -28.90 -8.28
N ALA A 233 -36.26 -28.20 -9.01
CA ALA A 233 -37.71 -28.32 -8.91
C ALA A 233 -38.17 -29.72 -9.35
N MET A 234 -37.74 -30.17 -10.54
CA MET A 234 -38.06 -31.52 -11.04
C MET A 234 -37.59 -32.62 -10.08
N LYS A 235 -36.37 -32.50 -9.52
CA LYS A 235 -35.88 -33.46 -8.52
C LYS A 235 -36.71 -33.49 -7.24
N ARG A 236 -37.33 -32.37 -6.85
CA ARG A 236 -38.23 -32.33 -5.69
C ARG A 236 -39.55 -33.04 -6.01
N GLU A 237 -40.14 -32.73 -7.16
CA GLU A 237 -41.38 -33.35 -7.63
C GLU A 237 -41.23 -34.88 -7.74
N MET A 238 -40.17 -35.36 -8.40
CA MET A 238 -39.88 -36.80 -8.49
C MET A 238 -39.76 -37.48 -7.10
N ARG A 239 -39.17 -36.79 -6.12
CA ARG A 239 -39.04 -37.33 -4.75
C ARG A 239 -40.39 -37.39 -4.04
N GLU A 240 -41.26 -36.42 -4.28
CA GLU A 240 -42.60 -36.39 -3.70
C GLU A 240 -43.49 -37.47 -4.30
N ASP A 241 -43.47 -37.62 -5.62
CA ASP A 241 -44.22 -38.67 -6.31
C ASP A 241 -43.76 -40.07 -5.90
N HIS A 242 -42.45 -40.28 -5.83
CA HIS A 242 -41.90 -41.55 -5.33
C HIS A 242 -42.39 -41.85 -3.91
N LYS A 243 -42.41 -40.85 -3.01
CA LYS A 243 -42.96 -41.01 -1.65
C LYS A 243 -44.45 -41.35 -1.68
N ARG A 244 -45.24 -40.72 -2.54
CA ARG A 244 -46.69 -40.98 -2.68
C ARG A 244 -46.94 -42.42 -3.15
N VAL A 245 -46.23 -42.86 -4.20
CA VAL A 245 -46.35 -44.21 -4.75
C VAL A 245 -45.95 -45.25 -3.70
N VAL A 246 -44.82 -45.08 -3.02
CA VAL A 246 -44.38 -46.03 -1.98
C VAL A 246 -45.41 -46.14 -0.86
N ARG A 247 -45.97 -45.01 -0.39
CA ARG A 247 -47.04 -45.04 0.62
C ARG A 247 -48.29 -45.77 0.13
N HIS A 248 -48.68 -45.58 -1.12
CA HIS A 248 -49.84 -46.26 -1.71
C HIS A 248 -49.61 -47.77 -1.78
N VAL A 249 -48.48 -48.21 -2.33
CA VAL A 249 -48.13 -49.63 -2.44
C VAL A 249 -48.05 -50.28 -1.07
N GLN A 250 -47.47 -49.60 -0.07
CA GLN A 250 -47.44 -50.10 1.30
C GLN A 250 -48.84 -50.20 1.92
N ALA A 251 -49.72 -49.23 1.66
CA ALA A 251 -51.10 -49.28 2.13
C ALA A 251 -51.86 -50.45 1.48
N GLU A 252 -51.74 -50.64 0.17
CA GLU A 252 -52.33 -51.77 -0.56
C GLU A 252 -51.80 -53.11 -0.07
N ALA A 253 -50.48 -53.23 0.14
CA ALA A 253 -49.87 -54.45 0.68
C ALA A 253 -50.41 -54.78 2.08
N ASN A 254 -50.59 -53.77 2.94
CA ASN A 254 -51.18 -53.95 4.27
C ASN A 254 -52.66 -54.35 4.21
N VAL A 255 -53.44 -53.76 3.30
CA VAL A 255 -54.84 -54.15 3.07
C VAL A 255 -54.90 -55.60 2.58
N GLY A 256 -54.07 -55.96 1.59
CA GLY A 256 -53.97 -57.32 1.07
C GLY A 256 -53.55 -58.33 2.14
N ARG A 257 -52.60 -57.97 3.02
CA ARG A 257 -52.20 -58.80 4.16
C ARG A 257 -53.36 -59.02 5.13
N ARG A 258 -54.06 -57.95 5.54
CA ARG A 258 -55.24 -58.06 6.43
C ARG A 258 -56.34 -58.91 5.82
N GLN A 259 -56.55 -58.81 4.51
CA GLN A 259 -57.54 -59.64 3.82
C GLN A 259 -57.14 -61.12 3.82
N ARG A 260 -55.87 -61.44 3.56
CA ARG A 260 -55.36 -62.82 3.65
C ARG A 260 -55.45 -63.37 5.07
N GLU A 261 -55.10 -62.59 6.09
CA GLU A 261 -55.22 -62.98 7.50
C GLU A 261 -56.69 -63.24 7.88
N ARG A 262 -57.63 -62.40 7.42
CA ARG A 262 -59.08 -62.62 7.63
C ARG A 262 -59.59 -63.88 6.94
N VAL A 263 -59.17 -64.12 5.69
CA VAL A 263 -59.55 -65.35 4.96
C VAL A 263 -58.99 -66.58 5.66
N ALA A 264 -57.71 -66.58 6.03
CA ALA A 264 -57.08 -67.68 6.76
C ALA A 264 -57.75 -67.94 8.12
N ALA A 265 -58.06 -66.89 8.88
CA ALA A 265 -58.77 -67.01 10.16
C ALA A 265 -60.21 -67.56 9.98
N ALA A 266 -60.91 -67.16 8.93
CA ALA A 266 -62.23 -67.69 8.61
C ALA A 266 -62.15 -69.18 8.21
N GLU A 267 -61.16 -69.59 7.43
CA GLU A 267 -60.92 -70.99 7.09
C GLU A 267 -60.58 -71.82 8.34
N GLU A 268 -59.74 -71.30 9.25
CA GLU A 268 -59.39 -71.97 10.50
C GLU A 268 -60.60 -72.06 11.45
N ALA A 269 -61.42 -71.02 11.53
CA ALA A 269 -62.69 -71.04 12.27
C ALA A 269 -63.64 -72.11 11.72
N GLN A 270 -63.76 -72.24 10.39
CA GLN A 270 -64.55 -73.31 9.78
C GLN A 270 -63.98 -74.70 10.08
N ARG A 271 -62.65 -74.87 10.03
CA ARG A 271 -61.99 -76.14 10.38
C ARG A 271 -62.22 -76.52 11.84
N THR A 272 -62.09 -75.55 12.76
CA THR A 272 -62.32 -75.79 14.20
C THR A 272 -63.79 -76.07 14.51
N GLN A 273 -64.73 -75.40 13.85
CA GLN A 273 -66.17 -75.74 13.96
C GLN A 273 -66.43 -77.16 13.49
N LYS A 274 -65.97 -77.53 12.28
CA LYS A 274 -66.09 -78.91 11.76
C LYS A 274 -65.46 -79.94 12.71
N TYR A 275 -64.28 -79.64 13.26
CA TYR A 275 -63.62 -80.52 14.22
C TYR A 275 -64.42 -80.67 15.52
N ARG A 276 -64.97 -79.58 16.06
CA ARG A 276 -65.83 -79.62 17.26
C ARG A 276 -67.12 -80.39 17.03
N GLU A 277 -67.76 -80.20 15.88
CA GLU A 277 -68.95 -80.97 15.49
C GLU A 277 -68.63 -82.47 15.41
N LEU A 278 -67.53 -82.84 14.77
CA LEU A 278 -67.06 -84.23 14.70
C LEU A 278 -66.76 -84.79 16.10
N MET A 279 -66.00 -84.07 16.94
CA MET A 279 -65.70 -84.52 18.31
C MET A 279 -66.96 -84.65 19.17
N GLY A 280 -67.91 -83.72 19.05
CA GLY A 280 -69.21 -83.80 19.73
C GLY A 280 -70.00 -85.04 19.30
N SER A 281 -70.01 -85.35 18.00
CA SER A 281 -70.64 -86.57 17.48
C SER A 281 -69.96 -87.85 18.02
N LEU A 282 -68.64 -87.84 18.14
CA LEU A 282 -67.84 -88.96 18.64
C LEU A 282 -68.06 -89.18 20.14
N GLN A 283 -68.12 -88.10 20.93
CA GLN A 283 -68.48 -88.16 22.34
C GLN A 283 -69.92 -88.64 22.55
N ALA A 284 -70.87 -88.24 21.70
CA ALA A 284 -72.22 -88.77 21.74
C ALA A 284 -72.25 -90.29 21.46
N GLN A 285 -71.46 -90.77 20.49
CA GLN A 285 -71.28 -92.21 20.25
C GLN A 285 -70.68 -92.92 21.47
N GLN A 286 -69.65 -92.35 22.11
CA GLN A 286 -69.07 -92.91 23.34
C GLN A 286 -70.08 -92.97 24.49
N HIS A 287 -70.92 -91.94 24.66
CA HIS A 287 -71.98 -91.95 25.66
C HIS A 287 -72.99 -93.07 25.38
N VAL A 288 -73.43 -93.22 24.12
CA VAL A 288 -74.30 -94.33 23.71
C VAL A 288 -73.63 -95.67 24.03
N MET A 289 -72.36 -95.84 23.70
CA MET A 289 -71.60 -97.05 24.02
C MET A 289 -71.57 -97.31 25.52
N ASN A 290 -71.21 -96.32 26.35
CA ASN A 290 -71.21 -96.44 27.81
C ASN A 290 -72.60 -96.77 28.37
N THR A 291 -73.69 -96.24 27.77
CA THR A 291 -75.05 -96.60 28.19
C THR A 291 -75.42 -98.03 27.81
N VAL A 292 -74.98 -98.51 26.64
CA VAL A 292 -75.16 -99.90 26.22
C VAL A 292 -74.37 -100.83 27.12
N ASP A 293 -73.11 -100.51 27.43
CA ASP A 293 -72.28 -101.28 28.37
C ASP A 293 -72.89 -101.29 29.78
N GLY A 294 -73.35 -100.14 30.27
CA GLY A 294 -74.05 -100.05 31.55
C GLY A 294 -75.39 -100.80 31.59
N LEU A 295 -76.10 -100.90 30.46
CA LEU A 295 -77.30 -101.74 30.33
C LEU A 295 -76.94 -103.23 30.29
N LEU A 296 -75.85 -103.62 29.63
CA LEU A 296 -75.32 -104.99 29.65
C LEU A 296 -74.88 -105.40 31.06
N ASP A 297 -74.25 -104.51 31.83
CA ASP A 297 -73.87 -104.75 33.23
C ASP A 297 -75.10 -104.84 34.15
N LYS A 298 -76.13 -104.04 33.91
CA LYS A 298 -77.44 -104.16 34.61
C LYS A 298 -78.19 -105.44 34.23
N ALA A 299 -78.07 -105.90 32.99
CA ALA A 299 -78.64 -107.16 32.54
C ALA A 299 -77.89 -108.37 33.14
N ARG A 300 -76.57 -108.26 33.34
CA ARG A 300 -75.76 -109.28 34.04
C ARG A 300 -76.00 -109.31 35.55
N SER A 301 -76.30 -108.17 36.18
CA SER A 301 -76.49 -108.07 37.64
C SER A 301 -77.91 -108.38 38.15
N LYS A 302 -78.92 -108.54 37.28
CA LYS A 302 -80.22 -109.09 37.67
C LYS A 302 -80.21 -110.62 37.72
N LYS A 303 -79.44 -111.18 38.66
CA LYS A 303 -79.53 -112.58 39.10
C LYS A 303 -80.23 -112.64 40.46
N ARG A 304 -81.45 -113.21 40.44
CA ARG A 304 -82.20 -113.89 41.52
C ARG A 304 -82.30 -113.19 42.91
N LYS A 305 -83.50 -112.71 43.24
CA LYS A 305 -84.05 -112.90 44.60
C LYS A 305 -84.85 -114.21 44.62
N SER A 306 -84.15 -115.28 44.99
CA SER A 306 -84.73 -116.52 45.49
C SER A 306 -85.00 -116.38 46.99
N ILE A 307 -86.16 -116.85 47.42
CA ILE A 307 -86.45 -117.19 48.82
C ILE A 307 -85.57 -118.39 49.21
N THR A 308 -84.56 -118.15 50.05
CA THR A 308 -84.22 -118.86 51.31
C THR A 308 -82.88 -118.32 51.84
N GLY A 309 -82.80 -118.07 53.14
CA GLY A 309 -81.74 -117.26 53.77
C GLY A 309 -80.46 -118.00 54.14
N ARG A 310 -79.43 -117.22 54.54
CA ARG A 310 -78.68 -117.32 55.81
C ARG A 310 -77.52 -116.29 55.85
N ALA A 311 -77.54 -115.50 56.93
CA ALA A 311 -76.47 -114.86 57.71
C ALA A 311 -75.16 -114.30 57.10
N GLY A 312 -74.83 -113.10 57.60
CA GLY A 312 -73.47 -112.54 57.72
C GLY A 312 -73.09 -111.63 56.56
N GLY A 313 -72.59 -110.40 56.73
CA GLY A 313 -71.95 -109.76 57.87
C GLY A 313 -70.77 -108.95 57.34
N GLY A 314 -70.50 -107.78 57.92
CA GLY A 314 -69.28 -106.99 57.70
C GLY A 314 -69.30 -106.11 56.45
N ALA A 315 -69.14 -104.79 56.59
CA ALA A 315 -67.87 -104.09 56.83
C ALA A 315 -67.30 -103.64 55.47
N ALA A 316 -67.27 -102.33 55.24
CA ALA A 316 -66.10 -101.47 55.44
C ALA A 316 -65.47 -101.19 54.07
N GLU A 317 -65.23 -99.93 53.75
CA GLU A 317 -63.88 -99.35 53.64
C GLU A 317 -63.54 -99.25 52.13
N GLU A 318 -63.33 -98.09 51.54
CA GLU A 318 -62.29 -97.07 51.75
C GLU A 318 -61.51 -96.99 50.43
N ASN A 319 -60.96 -95.80 50.16
CA ASN A 319 -59.77 -95.59 49.33
C ASN A 319 -59.96 -95.73 47.80
N ALA A 320 -59.26 -94.98 46.95
CA ALA A 320 -58.12 -94.12 47.16
C ALA A 320 -57.95 -93.20 45.92
N GLU A 321 -57.44 -92.00 46.16
CA GLU A 321 -56.27 -91.41 45.50
C GLU A 321 -56.20 -91.36 43.95
N ASN A 322 -56.32 -90.15 43.39
CA ASN A 322 -55.18 -89.30 42.98
C ASN A 322 -55.64 -87.92 42.49
#